data_AF-A0A0M6ZVI7-F1
#
_entry.id   AF-A0A0M6ZVI7-F1
#
_cell.length_a   1.000
_cell.length_b   1.000
_cell.length_c   1.000
_cell.angle_alpha   90.00
_cell.angle_beta   90.00
_cell.angle_gamma   90.00
#
_symmetry.space_group_name_H-M   'P 1'
#
loop_
_entity.id
_entity.type
_entity.pdbx_description
1 polymer ?
#
loop_
_entity_poly.entity_id
_entity_poly.type
_entity_poly.pdbx_seq_one_letter_code
_entity_poly.pdbx_strand_id
1 'polypeptide(L)'
;MFKRALITAIVVGSILTIINQVDAIFGNAELVVWQALLSTVVPFLVSLVSAYLTLKTRDPANKTGQEATDHESEPRNSTDEIHVSPGNDRDLPTDVDIEQLKEAWAVVSQIGENARAVNTASKERADFLADLISTAEQIQEDLHSVGTQAQSCTQDLVNAGGKITEAREGIQSISQTCIGAAELIGHLNTATSDLTHKFNDIETLAQEISSISAQTNLLALNATIEAARAGDAGKGFAVVAGEVKVLAGSTEKAVESIATILSEMTRSLAETRQLVETAREKLQLSDTQSANSLEQISSVEHYLSDLTCRNEATSKQMTDRTMALDEVSTNLHKIRQDTENAIKGSARNIELAQRASETVQEVAERLQQPA
;
A
#
# COMPACT_ATOMS: atom_id res chain seq x y z
N MET A 1 -16.05 -13.02 -32.07
CA MET A 1 -15.00 -14.03 -31.81
C MET A 1 -13.60 -13.45 -31.72
N PHE A 2 -13.20 -12.53 -32.62
CA PHE A 2 -11.87 -11.90 -32.60
C PHE A 2 -11.49 -11.25 -31.25
N LYS A 3 -12.42 -10.53 -30.61
CA LYS A 3 -12.20 -9.95 -29.26
C LYS A 3 -11.91 -11.01 -28.19
N ARG A 4 -12.57 -12.17 -28.23
CA ARG A 4 -12.36 -13.24 -27.23
C ARG A 4 -11.02 -13.95 -27.44
N ALA A 5 -10.63 -14.20 -28.69
CA ALA A 5 -9.33 -14.80 -29.04
C ALA A 5 -8.14 -13.87 -28.72
N LEU A 6 -8.33 -12.55 -28.88
CA LEU A 6 -7.34 -11.55 -28.49
C LEU A 6 -7.16 -11.53 -26.96
N ILE A 7 -8.26 -11.56 -26.21
CA ILE A 7 -8.21 -11.57 -24.73
C ILE A 7 -7.54 -12.85 -24.22
N THR A 8 -7.88 -14.03 -24.75
CA THR A 8 -7.19 -15.27 -24.35
C THR A 8 -5.72 -15.28 -24.73
N ALA A 9 -5.34 -14.73 -25.90
CA ALA A 9 -3.92 -14.63 -26.28
C ALA A 9 -3.13 -13.73 -25.33
N ILE A 10 -3.69 -12.59 -24.94
CA ILE A 10 -3.05 -11.64 -24.03
C ILE A 10 -2.92 -12.25 -22.63
N VAL A 11 -3.96 -12.89 -22.12
CA VAL A 11 -3.95 -13.50 -20.77
C VAL A 11 -2.96 -14.68 -20.71
N VAL A 12 -3.01 -15.59 -21.68
CA VAL A 12 -2.12 -16.76 -21.72
C VAL A 12 -0.67 -16.34 -21.96
N GLY A 13 -0.41 -15.37 -22.85
CA GLY A 13 0.94 -14.84 -23.08
C GLY A 13 1.52 -14.13 -21.86
N SER A 14 0.70 -13.40 -21.10
CA SER A 14 1.13 -12.72 -19.86
C SER A 14 1.49 -13.72 -18.77
N ILE A 15 0.68 -14.77 -18.58
CA ILE A 15 0.92 -15.83 -17.59
C ILE A 15 2.19 -16.62 -17.94
N LEU A 16 2.37 -17.00 -19.20
CA LEU A 16 3.57 -17.70 -19.66
C LEU A 16 4.83 -16.86 -19.49
N THR A 17 4.76 -15.54 -19.72
CA THR A 17 5.89 -14.63 -19.54
C THR A 17 6.27 -14.51 -18.07
N ILE A 18 5.29 -14.43 -17.17
CA ILE A 18 5.54 -14.43 -15.73
C ILE A 18 6.22 -15.74 -15.32
N ILE A 19 5.67 -16.90 -15.70
CA ILE A 19 6.24 -18.22 -15.37
C ILE A 19 7.68 -18.36 -15.87
N ASN A 20 7.95 -17.96 -17.12
CA ASN A 20 9.26 -18.17 -17.74
C ASN A 20 10.31 -17.13 -17.30
N GLN A 21 9.90 -16.04 -16.64
CA GLN A 21 10.79 -14.99 -16.13
C GLN A 21 10.72 -14.79 -14.62
N VAL A 22 10.07 -15.69 -13.86
CA VAL A 22 9.99 -15.60 -12.39
C VAL A 22 11.37 -15.41 -11.77
N ASP A 23 12.38 -16.17 -12.22
CA ASP A 23 13.73 -16.08 -11.66
C ASP A 23 14.47 -14.77 -12.01
N ALA A 24 14.11 -14.11 -13.12
CA ALA A 24 14.64 -12.80 -13.51
C ALA A 24 13.87 -11.62 -12.90
N ILE A 25 12.61 -11.83 -12.51
CA ILE A 25 11.75 -10.82 -11.88
C ILE A 25 11.93 -10.83 -10.35
N PHE A 26 12.15 -12.00 -9.75
CA PHE A 26 12.26 -12.19 -8.30
C PHE A 26 13.66 -12.63 -7.82
N GLY A 27 14.63 -12.77 -8.73
CA GLY A 27 16.04 -13.09 -8.43
C GLY A 27 17.03 -12.15 -9.11
N ASN A 28 18.35 -12.34 -8.89
CA ASN A 28 19.42 -11.48 -9.43
C ASN A 28 19.93 -11.91 -10.83
N ALA A 29 19.09 -12.50 -11.67
CA ALA A 29 19.48 -12.98 -13.00
C ALA A 29 19.31 -11.89 -14.07
N GLU A 30 20.24 -11.81 -15.04
CA GLU A 30 20.10 -10.87 -16.17
C GLU A 30 18.93 -11.24 -17.08
N LEU A 31 18.17 -10.22 -17.49
CA LEU A 31 16.97 -10.40 -18.30
C LEU A 31 17.33 -10.77 -19.75
N VAL A 32 17.08 -12.03 -20.13
CA VAL A 32 17.33 -12.51 -21.51
C VAL A 32 16.19 -12.05 -22.43
N VAL A 33 16.36 -10.86 -23.03
CA VAL A 33 15.36 -10.15 -23.84
C VAL A 33 14.74 -11.03 -24.95
N TRP A 34 15.54 -11.85 -25.64
CA TRP A 34 15.05 -12.69 -26.73
C TRP A 34 14.12 -13.82 -26.27
N GLN A 35 14.30 -14.36 -25.06
CA GLN A 35 13.38 -15.36 -24.50
C GLN A 35 12.03 -14.75 -24.11
N ALA A 36 12.04 -13.51 -23.58
CA ALA A 36 10.82 -12.74 -23.30
C ALA A 36 10.00 -12.44 -24.57
N LEU A 37 10.72 -12.12 -25.65
CA LEU A 37 10.12 -11.80 -26.94
C LEU A 37 9.51 -13.06 -27.59
N LEU A 38 10.19 -14.21 -27.48
CA LEU A 38 9.67 -15.49 -27.97
C LEU A 38 8.44 -15.98 -27.18
N SER A 39 8.43 -15.82 -25.84
CA SER A 39 7.30 -16.26 -25.00
C SER A 39 6.01 -15.46 -25.24
N THR A 40 6.13 -14.23 -25.71
CA THR A 40 4.97 -13.36 -26.00
C THR A 40 4.49 -13.49 -27.44
N VAL A 41 5.39 -13.58 -28.41
CA VAL A 41 5.03 -13.59 -29.84
C VAL A 41 4.45 -14.92 -30.30
N VAL A 42 4.95 -16.06 -29.79
CA VAL A 42 4.49 -17.39 -30.24
C VAL A 42 3.02 -17.67 -29.90
N PRO A 43 2.53 -17.46 -28.65
CA PRO A 43 1.12 -17.67 -28.32
C PRO A 43 0.17 -16.74 -29.10
N PHE A 44 0.61 -15.51 -29.36
CA PHE A 44 -0.15 -14.53 -30.14
C PHE A 44 -0.35 -15.00 -31.59
N LEU A 45 0.71 -15.49 -32.24
CA LEU A 45 0.63 -16.02 -33.61
C LEU A 45 -0.26 -17.27 -33.69
N VAL A 46 -0.18 -18.18 -32.71
CA VAL A 46 -1.03 -19.39 -32.67
C VAL A 46 -2.52 -19.03 -32.52
N SER A 47 -2.85 -18.07 -31.65
CA SER A 47 -4.23 -17.59 -31.49
C SER A 47 -4.76 -16.91 -32.77
N LEU A 48 -3.91 -16.13 -33.44
CA LEU A 48 -4.27 -15.44 -34.68
C LEU A 48 -4.53 -16.42 -35.83
N VAL A 49 -3.70 -17.47 -35.95
CA VAL A 49 -3.90 -18.56 -36.92
C VAL A 49 -5.15 -19.38 -36.61
N SER A 50 -5.40 -19.71 -35.34
CA SER A 50 -6.60 -20.44 -34.91
C SER A 50 -7.89 -19.65 -35.18
N ALA A 51 -7.88 -18.34 -34.92
CA ALA A 51 -8.99 -17.44 -35.24
C ALA A 51 -9.22 -17.33 -36.76
N TYR A 52 -8.16 -17.26 -37.55
CA TYR A 52 -8.24 -17.22 -39.02
C TYR A 52 -8.82 -18.53 -39.59
N LEU A 53 -8.38 -19.70 -39.10
CA LEU A 53 -8.91 -20.99 -39.51
C LEU A 53 -10.40 -21.14 -39.16
N THR A 54 -10.82 -20.66 -37.98
CA THR A 54 -12.23 -20.67 -37.54
C THR A 54 -13.13 -19.75 -38.37
N LEU A 55 -12.57 -18.66 -38.90
CA LEU A 55 -13.28 -17.75 -39.82
C LEU A 55 -13.37 -18.33 -41.23
N LYS A 56 -12.35 -19.09 -41.68
CA LYS A 56 -12.30 -19.73 -42.99
C LYS A 56 -13.21 -20.97 -43.11
N THR A 57 -13.49 -21.66 -42.01
CA THR A 57 -14.42 -22.82 -42.00
C THR A 57 -15.90 -22.41 -41.97
N ARG A 58 -16.21 -21.12 -41.99
CA ARG A 58 -17.56 -20.58 -41.92
C ARG A 58 -18.06 -20.13 -43.30
N ASP A 59 -18.28 -21.09 -44.20
CA ASP A 59 -19.03 -20.90 -45.46
C ASP A 59 -20.56 -20.87 -45.19
N PRO A 60 -21.38 -20.25 -46.06
CA PRO A 60 -22.74 -19.84 -45.75
C PRO A 60 -23.76 -20.97 -46.06
N ALA A 61 -24.07 -21.77 -45.06
CA ALA A 61 -25.20 -22.71 -45.15
C ALA A 61 -26.03 -22.69 -43.86
N ASN A 62 -26.58 -21.53 -43.51
CA ASN A 62 -27.84 -21.48 -42.74
C ASN A 62 -28.51 -20.11 -42.90
N LYS A 63 -29.23 -19.92 -44.00
CA LYS A 63 -30.26 -18.88 -44.15
C LYS A 63 -31.56 -19.56 -44.58
N THR A 64 -32.24 -20.18 -43.63
CA THR A 64 -33.70 -20.39 -43.70
C THR A 64 -34.21 -20.65 -42.29
N GLY A 65 -35.18 -19.84 -41.85
CA GLY A 65 -35.87 -20.04 -40.58
C GLY A 65 -35.99 -18.78 -39.72
N GLN A 66 -36.41 -17.67 -40.31
CA GLN A 66 -36.94 -16.55 -39.55
C GLN A 66 -38.17 -16.02 -40.29
N GLU A 67 -39.33 -16.57 -39.94
CA GLU A 67 -40.64 -15.94 -40.12
C GLU A 67 -41.62 -16.66 -39.18
N ALA A 68 -42.21 -15.87 -38.27
CA ALA A 68 -43.42 -16.08 -37.46
C ALA A 68 -43.21 -15.62 -36.01
N THR A 69 -43.21 -14.30 -35.83
CA THR A 69 -43.69 -13.68 -34.59
C THR A 69 -45.21 -13.54 -34.65
N ASP A 70 -45.80 -13.43 -33.46
CA ASP A 70 -47.16 -12.94 -33.13
C ASP A 70 -48.18 -14.05 -32.81
N HIS A 71 -48.31 -14.37 -31.52
CA HIS A 71 -49.39 -13.78 -30.73
C HIS A 71 -49.26 -14.09 -29.23
N GLU A 72 -49.26 -13.00 -28.47
CA GLU A 72 -49.48 -12.85 -27.04
C GLU A 72 -50.88 -13.34 -26.65
N SER A 73 -51.02 -14.10 -25.55
CA SER A 73 -52.25 -14.12 -24.73
C SER A 73 -52.04 -14.74 -23.34
N GLU A 74 -52.51 -13.99 -22.35
CA GLU A 74 -52.64 -14.27 -20.92
C GLU A 74 -53.39 -15.57 -20.57
N PRO A 75 -53.22 -16.10 -19.33
CA PRO A 75 -53.88 -17.32 -18.89
C PRO A 75 -55.35 -17.04 -18.53
N ARG A 76 -56.29 -17.64 -19.28
CA ARG A 76 -57.69 -17.70 -18.87
C ARG A 76 -57.91 -18.85 -17.90
N ASN A 77 -58.23 -18.48 -16.66
CA ASN A 77 -58.92 -19.30 -15.69
C ASN A 77 -60.33 -19.65 -16.22
N SER A 78 -60.60 -20.94 -16.39
CA SER A 78 -61.97 -21.46 -16.51
C SER A 78 -62.05 -22.77 -15.75
N THR A 79 -62.47 -22.64 -14.50
CA THR A 79 -63.19 -23.67 -13.76
C THR A 79 -64.50 -23.87 -14.53
N ASP A 80 -64.60 -24.95 -15.29
CA ASP A 80 -65.89 -25.43 -15.77
C ASP A 80 -66.00 -26.90 -15.38
N GLU A 81 -66.98 -27.15 -14.52
CA GLU A 81 -67.35 -28.46 -14.01
C GLU A 81 -67.69 -29.39 -15.17
N ILE A 82 -66.99 -30.52 -15.27
CA ILE A 82 -67.39 -31.59 -16.18
C ILE A 82 -68.64 -32.24 -15.59
N HIS A 83 -69.79 -31.84 -16.09
CA HIS A 83 -71.07 -32.51 -15.85
C HIS A 83 -71.06 -33.87 -16.56
N VAL A 84 -70.96 -34.95 -15.78
CA VAL A 84 -71.06 -36.33 -16.28
C VAL A 84 -72.55 -36.72 -16.29
N SER A 85 -73.17 -36.72 -17.47
CA SER A 85 -74.48 -37.39 -17.67
C SER A 85 -74.29 -38.91 -17.74
N PRO A 86 -75.14 -39.71 -17.07
CA PRO A 86 -75.16 -41.16 -17.23
C PRO A 86 -76.04 -41.52 -18.43
N GLY A 87 -75.45 -42.09 -19.49
CA GLY A 87 -76.23 -42.45 -20.67
C GLY A 87 -75.46 -43.24 -21.73
N ASN A 88 -75.75 -44.54 -21.75
CA ASN A 88 -75.61 -45.52 -22.83
C ASN A 88 -74.22 -46.04 -23.21
N ASP A 89 -74.05 -47.34 -22.93
CA ASP A 89 -73.30 -48.28 -23.76
C ASP A 89 -73.66 -48.07 -25.24
N ARG A 90 -72.73 -47.48 -26.00
CA ARG A 90 -72.58 -47.66 -27.45
C ARG A 90 -71.27 -47.01 -27.93
N ASP A 91 -70.45 -47.87 -28.51
CA ASP A 91 -69.36 -47.60 -29.44
C ASP A 91 -68.10 -46.92 -28.88
N LEU A 92 -67.24 -47.75 -28.30
CA LEU A 92 -65.79 -47.56 -28.44
C LEU A 92 -65.47 -47.33 -29.93
N PRO A 93 -64.65 -46.34 -30.31
CA PRO A 93 -64.21 -46.17 -31.69
C PRO A 93 -63.65 -47.51 -32.18
N THR A 94 -64.29 -48.11 -33.17
CA THR A 94 -64.01 -49.48 -33.63
C THR A 94 -62.79 -49.56 -34.56
N ASP A 95 -61.90 -48.57 -34.50
CA ASP A 95 -60.67 -48.45 -35.30
C ASP A 95 -59.49 -47.91 -34.44
N VAL A 96 -59.40 -48.32 -33.17
CA VAL A 96 -58.12 -48.19 -32.44
C VAL A 96 -57.21 -49.32 -32.90
N ASP A 97 -56.35 -49.02 -33.86
CA ASP A 97 -55.35 -49.97 -34.35
C ASP A 97 -54.29 -50.23 -33.26
N ILE A 98 -53.86 -51.48 -33.12
CA ILE A 98 -52.83 -51.90 -32.15
C ILE A 98 -51.52 -51.12 -32.39
N GLU A 99 -51.24 -50.71 -33.63
CA GLU A 99 -50.10 -49.84 -33.93
C GLU A 99 -50.22 -48.43 -33.32
N GLN A 100 -51.42 -47.83 -33.28
CA GLN A 100 -51.60 -46.52 -32.63
C GLN A 100 -51.37 -46.59 -31.12
N LEU A 101 -51.74 -47.70 -30.47
CA LEU A 101 -51.45 -47.90 -29.04
C LEU A 101 -49.97 -48.13 -28.78
N LYS A 102 -49.24 -48.82 -29.68
CA LYS A 102 -47.79 -48.96 -29.59
C LYS A 102 -47.08 -47.61 -29.75
N GLU A 103 -47.52 -46.78 -30.69
CA GLU A 103 -46.99 -45.43 -30.87
C GLU A 103 -47.27 -44.54 -29.64
N ALA A 104 -48.50 -44.58 -29.11
CA ALA A 104 -48.86 -43.86 -27.90
C ALA A 104 -48.02 -44.30 -26.69
N TRP A 105 -47.82 -45.62 -26.52
CA TRP A 105 -46.96 -46.16 -25.48
C TRP A 105 -45.51 -45.69 -25.64
N ALA A 106 -44.97 -45.70 -26.86
CA ALA A 106 -43.62 -45.24 -27.14
C ALA A 106 -43.43 -43.76 -26.78
N VAL A 107 -44.39 -42.90 -27.14
CA VAL A 107 -44.37 -41.47 -26.80
C VAL A 107 -44.47 -41.26 -25.28
N VAL A 108 -45.38 -41.96 -24.60
CA VAL A 108 -45.56 -41.86 -23.14
C VAL A 108 -44.30 -42.34 -22.40
N SER A 109 -43.71 -43.45 -22.83
CA SER A 109 -42.45 -43.96 -22.29
C SER A 109 -41.32 -42.95 -22.45
N GLN A 110 -41.18 -42.37 -23.65
CA GLN A 110 -40.19 -41.33 -23.94
C GLN A 110 -40.39 -40.06 -23.09
N ILE A 111 -41.64 -39.65 -22.85
CA ILE A 111 -41.96 -38.53 -21.94
C ILE A 111 -41.52 -38.86 -20.51
N GLY A 112 -41.79 -40.08 -20.04
CA GLY A 112 -41.38 -40.55 -18.71
C GLY A 112 -39.86 -40.57 -18.54
N GLU A 113 -39.12 -41.07 -19.54
CA GLU A 113 -37.65 -41.07 -19.55
C GLU A 113 -37.07 -39.64 -19.57
N ASN A 114 -37.58 -38.77 -20.45
CA ASN A 114 -37.17 -37.37 -20.49
C ASN A 114 -37.45 -36.66 -19.17
N ALA A 115 -38.62 -36.90 -18.56
CA ALA A 115 -38.96 -36.33 -17.27
C ALA A 115 -38.03 -36.84 -16.14
N ARG A 116 -37.64 -38.13 -16.16
CA ARG A 116 -36.61 -38.65 -15.23
C ARG A 116 -35.26 -37.97 -15.44
N ALA A 117 -34.80 -37.84 -16.68
CA ALA A 117 -33.54 -37.19 -17.00
C ALA A 117 -33.53 -35.72 -16.52
N VAL A 118 -34.60 -34.97 -16.80
CA VAL A 118 -34.75 -33.59 -16.32
C VAL A 118 -34.82 -33.53 -14.79
N ASN A 119 -35.51 -34.46 -14.13
CA ASN A 119 -35.60 -34.50 -12.66
C ASN A 119 -34.23 -34.72 -12.01
N THR A 120 -33.45 -35.68 -12.51
CA THR A 120 -32.09 -35.95 -12.03
C THR A 120 -31.18 -34.76 -12.26
N ALA A 121 -31.13 -34.22 -13.48
CA ALA A 121 -30.31 -33.05 -13.79
C ALA A 121 -30.71 -31.81 -12.97
N SER A 122 -32.01 -31.64 -12.67
CA SER A 122 -32.48 -30.54 -11.83
C SER A 122 -32.09 -30.72 -10.37
N LYS A 123 -32.06 -31.95 -9.84
CA LYS A 123 -31.55 -32.22 -8.48
C LYS A 123 -30.06 -31.91 -8.36
N GLU A 124 -29.25 -32.40 -9.29
CA GLU A 124 -27.81 -32.09 -9.34
C GLU A 124 -27.56 -30.58 -9.45
N ARG A 125 -28.38 -29.88 -10.26
CA ARG A 125 -28.32 -28.41 -10.36
C ARG A 125 -28.69 -27.73 -9.04
N ALA A 126 -29.67 -28.25 -8.30
CA ALA A 126 -30.07 -27.66 -7.02
C ALA A 126 -28.94 -27.76 -5.97
N ASP A 127 -28.25 -28.90 -5.91
CA ASP A 127 -27.10 -29.09 -5.02
C ASP A 127 -25.97 -28.11 -5.39
N PHE A 128 -25.63 -28.00 -6.68
CA PHE A 128 -24.63 -27.03 -7.15
C PHE A 128 -25.01 -25.57 -6.83
N LEU A 129 -26.30 -25.22 -6.91
CA LEU A 129 -26.77 -23.88 -6.55
C LEU A 129 -26.67 -23.61 -5.05
N ALA A 130 -26.85 -24.61 -4.19
CA ALA A 130 -26.65 -24.46 -2.75
C ALA A 130 -25.19 -24.10 -2.43
N ASP A 131 -24.23 -24.76 -3.09
CA ASP A 131 -22.80 -24.45 -2.96
C ASP A 131 -22.48 -23.04 -3.46
N LEU A 132 -23.07 -22.61 -4.58
CA LEU A 132 -22.87 -21.26 -5.11
C LEU A 132 -23.43 -20.17 -4.19
N ILE A 133 -24.60 -20.39 -3.57
CA ILE A 133 -25.19 -19.45 -2.61
C ILE A 133 -24.28 -19.32 -1.39
N SER A 134 -23.83 -20.45 -0.82
CA SER A 134 -22.88 -20.46 0.30
C SER A 134 -21.58 -19.71 -0.04
N THR A 135 -21.05 -19.93 -1.25
CA THR A 135 -19.87 -19.21 -1.74
C THR A 135 -20.13 -17.70 -1.86
N ALA A 136 -21.30 -17.30 -2.38
CA ALA A 136 -21.66 -15.88 -2.50
C ALA A 136 -21.79 -15.19 -1.13
N GLU A 137 -22.38 -15.87 -0.15
CA GLU A 137 -22.47 -15.39 1.24
C GLU A 137 -21.07 -15.20 1.86
N GLN A 138 -20.16 -16.16 1.66
CA GLN A 138 -18.78 -16.04 2.13
C GLN A 138 -18.06 -14.85 1.49
N ILE A 139 -18.18 -14.68 0.17
CA ILE A 139 -17.55 -13.53 -0.50
C ILE A 139 -18.16 -12.23 0.03
N GLN A 140 -19.45 -12.18 0.34
CA GLN A 140 -20.09 -10.99 0.92
C GLN A 140 -19.53 -10.64 2.31
N GLU A 141 -19.24 -11.64 3.15
CA GLU A 141 -18.57 -11.44 4.44
C GLU A 141 -17.13 -10.94 4.26
N ASP A 142 -16.35 -11.56 3.37
CA ASP A 142 -14.98 -11.16 3.06
C ASP A 142 -14.92 -9.71 2.56
N LEU A 143 -15.85 -9.36 1.67
CA LEU A 143 -16.06 -8.02 1.18
C LEU A 143 -16.35 -7.05 2.33
N HIS A 144 -17.30 -7.36 3.21
CA HIS A 144 -17.59 -6.50 4.36
C HIS A 144 -16.35 -6.29 5.24
N SER A 145 -15.60 -7.36 5.53
CA SER A 145 -14.35 -7.32 6.28
C SER A 145 -13.32 -6.38 5.63
N VAL A 146 -13.07 -6.53 4.32
CA VAL A 146 -12.17 -5.63 3.57
C VAL A 146 -12.65 -4.18 3.59
N GLY A 147 -13.96 -3.94 3.53
CA GLY A 147 -14.55 -2.60 3.67
C GLY A 147 -14.25 -1.95 5.02
N THR A 148 -14.43 -2.70 6.11
CA THR A 148 -14.09 -2.21 7.46
C THR A 148 -12.58 -1.96 7.62
N GLN A 149 -11.75 -2.83 7.06
CA GLN A 149 -10.30 -2.68 7.07
C GLN A 149 -9.84 -1.44 6.29
N ALA A 150 -10.47 -1.15 5.15
CA ALA A 150 -10.21 0.07 4.39
C ALA A 150 -10.60 1.32 5.20
N GLN A 151 -11.73 1.30 5.92
CA GLN A 151 -12.11 2.41 6.78
C GLN A 151 -11.12 2.63 7.93
N SER A 152 -10.66 1.55 8.58
CA SER A 152 -9.59 1.63 9.59
C SER A 152 -8.30 2.20 9.01
N CYS A 153 -7.92 1.77 7.81
CA CYS A 153 -6.73 2.27 7.13
C CYS A 153 -6.82 3.78 6.86
N THR A 154 -8.00 4.30 6.50
CA THR A 154 -8.21 5.75 6.36
C THR A 154 -7.91 6.49 7.67
N GLN A 155 -8.37 5.97 8.81
CA GLN A 155 -8.09 6.58 10.11
C GLN A 155 -6.60 6.54 10.45
N ASP A 156 -5.93 5.43 10.16
CA ASP A 156 -4.48 5.29 10.38
C ASP A 156 -3.68 6.25 9.49
N LEU A 157 -4.10 6.46 8.24
CA LEU A 157 -3.48 7.42 7.32
C LEU A 157 -3.66 8.86 7.80
N VAL A 158 -4.83 9.24 8.32
CA VAL A 158 -5.07 10.56 8.93
C VAL A 158 -4.16 10.77 10.14
N ASN A 159 -4.08 9.77 11.03
CA ASN A 159 -3.22 9.82 12.21
C ASN A 159 -1.73 9.93 11.81
N ALA A 160 -1.31 9.19 10.78
CA ALA A 160 0.04 9.27 10.25
C ALA A 160 0.33 10.66 9.67
N GLY A 161 -0.61 11.25 8.93
CA GLY A 161 -0.48 12.62 8.40
C GLY A 161 -0.31 13.67 9.50
N GLY A 162 -1.05 13.54 10.61
CA GLY A 162 -0.88 14.38 11.80
C GLY A 162 0.53 14.28 12.39
N LYS A 163 1.03 13.06 12.61
CA LYS A 163 2.39 12.83 13.14
C LYS A 163 3.49 13.37 12.22
N ILE A 164 3.31 13.30 10.91
CA ILE A 164 4.27 13.88 9.96
C ILE A 164 4.28 15.40 10.05
N THR A 165 3.11 16.02 10.21
CA THR A 165 3.00 17.47 10.41
C THR A 165 3.72 17.89 11.69
N GLU A 166 3.51 17.19 12.79
CA GLU A 166 4.23 17.42 14.06
C GLU A 166 5.75 17.26 13.91
N ALA A 167 6.20 16.21 13.18
CA ALA A 167 7.62 16.00 12.92
C ALA A 167 8.23 17.15 12.09
N ARG A 168 7.50 17.65 11.10
CA ARG A 168 7.92 18.78 10.26
C ARG A 168 8.10 20.05 11.10
N GLU A 169 7.14 20.36 11.95
CA GLU A 169 7.21 21.50 12.87
C GLU A 169 8.39 21.35 13.84
N GLY A 170 8.61 20.16 14.37
CA GLY A 170 9.75 19.86 15.24
C GLY A 170 11.10 20.12 14.56
N ILE A 171 11.26 19.68 13.30
CA ILE A 171 12.51 19.90 12.56
C ILE A 171 12.71 21.35 12.17
N GLN A 172 11.64 22.06 11.82
CA GLN A 172 11.71 23.50 11.56
C GLN A 172 12.13 24.28 12.82
N SER A 173 11.63 23.88 14.00
CA SER A 173 12.05 24.43 15.29
C SER A 173 13.54 24.16 15.59
N ILE A 174 14.02 22.95 15.26
CA ILE A 174 15.45 22.62 15.38
C ILE A 174 16.30 23.50 14.46
N SER A 175 15.91 23.67 13.20
CA SER A 175 16.63 24.54 12.25
C SER A 175 16.68 25.99 12.76
N GLN A 176 15.58 26.52 13.28
CA GLN A 176 15.55 27.86 13.88
C GLN A 176 16.49 27.98 15.10
N THR A 177 16.55 26.93 15.92
CA THR A 177 17.47 26.86 17.07
C THR A 177 18.92 26.82 16.62
N CYS A 178 19.24 26.09 15.55
CA CYS A 178 20.58 26.05 14.96
C CYS A 178 21.01 27.43 14.45
N ILE A 179 20.12 28.19 13.80
CA ILE A 179 20.40 29.56 13.36
C ILE A 179 20.75 30.45 14.55
N GLY A 180 19.94 30.43 15.62
CA GLY A 180 20.21 31.22 16.83
C GLY A 180 21.53 30.81 17.52
N ALA A 181 21.82 29.51 17.59
CA ALA A 181 23.06 29.01 18.16
C ALA A 181 24.29 29.43 17.33
N ALA A 182 24.17 29.47 16.00
CA ALA A 182 25.24 29.92 15.11
C ALA A 182 25.58 31.41 15.31
N GLU A 183 24.55 32.24 15.55
CA GLU A 183 24.73 33.66 15.90
C GLU A 183 25.47 33.83 17.24
N LEU A 184 25.06 33.07 18.28
CA LEU A 184 25.75 33.07 19.58
C LEU A 184 27.22 32.66 19.45
N ILE A 185 27.51 31.63 18.65
CA ILE A 185 28.89 31.20 18.36
C ILE A 185 29.69 32.31 17.66
N GLY A 186 29.07 33.05 16.73
CA GLY A 186 29.68 34.21 16.10
C GLY A 186 30.06 35.31 17.11
N HIS A 187 29.17 35.61 18.05
CA HIS A 187 29.44 36.55 19.15
C HIS A 187 30.54 36.05 20.08
N LEU A 188 30.52 34.76 20.46
CA LEU A 188 31.57 34.15 21.28
C LEU A 188 32.94 34.24 20.61
N ASN A 189 33.04 33.91 19.32
CA ASN A 189 34.30 33.98 18.59
C ASN A 189 34.86 35.41 18.59
N THR A 190 33.99 36.40 18.36
CA THR A 190 34.37 37.83 18.42
C THR A 190 34.88 38.23 19.80
N ALA A 191 34.12 37.92 20.86
CA ALA A 191 34.50 38.25 22.24
C ALA A 191 35.83 37.56 22.65
N THR A 192 36.03 36.32 22.22
CA THR A 192 37.25 35.55 22.47
C THR A 192 38.45 36.17 21.74
N SER A 193 38.23 36.72 20.53
CA SER A 193 39.24 37.47 19.79
C SER A 193 39.62 38.77 20.49
N ASP A 194 38.63 39.55 20.93
CA ASP A 194 38.86 40.80 21.64
C ASP A 194 39.63 40.57 22.95
N LEU A 195 39.30 39.49 23.67
CA LEU A 195 40.02 39.12 24.89
C LEU A 195 41.48 38.74 24.62
N THR A 196 41.76 38.10 23.48
CA THR A 196 43.13 37.80 23.05
C THR A 196 43.93 39.08 22.85
N HIS A 197 43.34 40.08 22.17
CA HIS A 197 44.00 41.37 21.96
C HIS A 197 44.29 42.06 23.30
N LYS A 198 43.33 42.07 24.22
CA LYS A 198 43.53 42.66 25.56
C LYS A 198 44.63 41.97 26.36
N PHE A 199 44.75 40.64 26.27
CA PHE A 199 45.84 39.94 26.95
C PHE A 199 47.21 40.27 26.37
N ASN A 200 47.33 40.40 25.04
CA ASN A 200 48.57 40.84 24.40
C ASN A 200 48.95 42.28 24.81
N ASP A 201 47.96 43.17 24.95
CA ASP A 201 48.20 44.54 25.42
C ASP A 201 48.73 44.54 26.87
N ILE A 202 48.15 43.71 27.75
CA ILE A 202 48.62 43.58 29.15
C ILE A 202 50.00 42.94 29.20
N GLU A 203 50.30 41.96 28.35
CA GLU A 203 51.64 41.37 28.26
C GLU A 203 52.69 42.41 27.87
N THR A 204 52.37 43.27 26.90
CA THR A 204 53.23 44.39 26.48
C THR A 204 53.48 45.36 27.64
N LEU A 205 52.43 45.75 28.36
CA LEU A 205 52.55 46.62 29.54
C LEU A 205 53.37 45.96 30.66
N ALA A 206 53.19 44.66 30.89
CA ALA A 206 53.97 43.92 31.88
C ALA A 206 55.47 43.91 31.52
N GLN A 207 55.81 43.73 30.23
CA GLN A 207 57.19 43.81 29.75
C GLN A 207 57.80 45.21 29.92
N GLU A 208 57.02 46.27 29.67
CA GLU A 208 57.46 47.65 29.93
C GLU A 208 57.76 47.88 31.42
N ILE A 209 56.86 47.44 32.32
CA ILE A 209 57.06 47.56 33.77
C ILE A 209 58.29 46.75 34.21
N SER A 210 58.50 45.55 33.65
CA SER A 210 59.71 44.75 33.89
C SER A 210 60.97 45.54 33.55
N SER A 211 60.98 46.19 32.38
CA SER A 211 62.09 47.02 31.93
C SER A 211 62.35 48.22 32.85
N ILE A 212 61.29 48.94 33.25
CA ILE A 212 61.37 50.06 34.19
C ILE A 212 61.91 49.60 35.55
N SER A 213 61.45 48.44 36.03
CA SER A 213 61.89 47.88 37.31
C SER A 213 63.36 47.49 37.28
N ALA A 214 63.81 46.83 36.21
CA ALA A 214 65.23 46.49 36.02
C ALA A 214 66.11 47.74 35.94
N GLN A 215 65.66 48.79 35.25
CA GLN A 215 66.36 50.08 35.19
C GLN A 215 66.41 50.77 36.56
N THR A 216 65.31 50.72 37.32
CA THR A 216 65.22 51.28 38.67
C THR A 216 66.14 50.54 39.65
N ASN A 217 66.19 49.21 39.55
CA ASN A 217 67.10 48.36 40.32
C ASN A 217 68.57 48.70 40.03
N LEU A 218 68.93 48.91 38.76
CA LEU A 218 70.27 49.37 38.37
C LEU A 218 70.60 50.78 38.88
N LEU A 219 69.64 51.72 38.80
CA LEU A 219 69.79 53.07 39.35
C LEU A 219 70.00 53.04 40.87
N ALA A 220 69.19 52.24 41.58
CA ALA A 220 69.29 52.06 43.02
C ALA A 220 70.62 51.40 43.43
N LEU A 221 71.12 50.45 42.63
CA LEU A 221 72.43 49.84 42.83
C LEU A 221 73.55 50.89 42.68
N ASN A 222 73.51 51.70 41.61
CA ASN A 222 74.48 52.78 41.40
C ASN A 222 74.43 53.81 42.54
N ALA A 223 73.24 54.17 43.01
CA ALA A 223 73.06 55.07 44.15
C ALA A 223 73.60 54.48 45.46
N THR A 224 73.43 53.16 45.68
CA THR A 224 73.98 52.46 46.85
C THR A 224 75.51 52.48 46.83
N ILE A 225 76.12 52.27 45.65
CA ILE A 225 77.58 52.34 45.46
C ILE A 225 78.10 53.75 45.76
N GLU A 226 77.46 54.78 45.22
CA GLU A 226 77.92 56.17 45.41
C GLU A 226 77.68 56.66 46.85
N ALA A 227 76.60 56.22 47.50
CA ALA A 227 76.36 56.47 48.92
C ALA A 227 77.42 55.83 49.82
N ALA A 228 77.88 54.60 49.49
CA ALA A 228 79.00 53.97 50.19
C ALA A 228 80.31 54.74 49.98
N ARG A 229 80.52 55.31 48.78
CA ARG A 229 81.70 56.09 48.42
C ARG A 229 81.78 57.44 49.16
N ALA A 230 80.64 58.04 49.48
CA ALA A 230 80.54 59.27 50.28
C ALA A 230 80.79 59.05 51.80
N GLY A 231 80.99 57.80 52.25
CA GLY A 231 81.30 57.49 53.65
C GLY A 231 80.17 57.87 54.61
N ASP A 232 80.51 58.55 55.71
CA ASP A 232 79.52 58.90 56.75
C ASP A 232 78.43 59.87 56.27
N ALA A 233 78.72 60.73 55.28
CA ALA A 233 77.76 61.66 54.71
C ALA A 233 76.68 60.95 53.85
N GLY A 234 76.97 59.74 53.35
CA GLY A 234 76.08 58.98 52.46
C GLY A 234 75.14 58.00 53.16
N LYS A 235 75.24 57.80 54.48
CA LYS A 235 74.47 56.78 55.22
C LYS A 235 72.95 56.87 55.01
N GLY A 236 72.39 58.08 55.03
CA GLY A 236 70.95 58.27 54.79
C GLY A 236 70.53 57.91 53.36
N PHE A 237 71.36 58.27 52.36
CA PHE A 237 71.13 57.91 50.96
C PHE A 237 71.27 56.41 50.71
N ALA A 238 72.20 55.73 51.40
CA ALA A 238 72.37 54.29 51.29
C ALA A 238 71.12 53.52 51.74
N VAL A 239 70.46 53.97 52.81
CA VAL A 239 69.20 53.37 53.30
C VAL A 239 68.09 53.53 52.27
N VAL A 240 67.91 54.74 51.72
CA VAL A 240 66.89 54.99 50.68
C VAL A 240 67.17 54.17 49.41
N ALA A 241 68.43 54.12 48.96
CA ALA A 241 68.81 53.35 47.77
C ALA A 241 68.60 51.83 47.97
N GLY A 242 68.86 51.32 49.18
CA GLY A 242 68.55 49.93 49.55
C GLY A 242 67.04 49.64 49.49
N GLU A 243 66.21 50.55 49.99
CA GLU A 243 64.75 50.39 49.96
C GLU A 243 64.20 50.43 48.53
N VAL A 244 64.68 51.36 47.69
CA VAL A 244 64.32 51.44 46.26
C VAL A 244 64.71 50.15 45.53
N LYS A 245 65.87 49.57 45.85
CA LYS A 245 66.33 48.30 45.27
C LYS A 245 65.39 47.14 45.65
N VAL A 246 64.97 47.06 46.91
CA VAL A 246 64.00 46.06 47.38
C VAL A 246 62.65 46.25 46.68
N LEU A 247 62.19 47.50 46.52
CA LEU A 247 60.93 47.81 45.85
C LEU A 247 60.94 47.42 44.36
N ALA A 248 62.05 47.68 43.66
CA ALA A 248 62.26 47.23 42.28
C ALA A 248 62.26 45.69 42.19
N GLY A 249 62.98 45.00 43.09
CA GLY A 249 62.96 43.53 43.11
C GLY A 249 61.56 42.94 43.38
N SER A 250 60.79 43.55 44.29
CA SER A 250 59.38 43.18 44.51
C SER A 250 58.50 43.43 43.29
N THR A 251 58.76 44.51 42.55
CA THR A 251 58.04 44.85 41.31
C THR A 251 58.32 43.83 40.21
N GLU A 252 59.58 43.41 40.02
CA GLU A 252 59.93 42.35 39.07
C GLU A 252 59.19 41.04 39.36
N LYS A 253 59.14 40.61 40.63
CA LYS A 253 58.41 39.39 41.03
C LYS A 253 56.91 39.50 40.79
N ALA A 254 56.33 40.68 41.01
CA ALA A 254 54.91 40.92 40.72
C ALA A 254 54.64 40.81 39.21
N VAL A 255 55.52 41.36 38.37
CA VAL A 255 55.42 41.26 36.91
C VAL A 255 55.59 39.81 36.42
N GLU A 256 56.51 39.03 36.99
CA GLU A 256 56.68 37.61 36.66
C GLU A 256 55.41 36.80 37.00
N SER A 257 54.75 37.13 38.11
CA SER A 257 53.47 36.54 38.50
C SER A 257 52.35 36.90 37.50
N ILE A 258 52.30 38.16 37.05
CA ILE A 258 51.36 38.61 36.00
C ILE A 258 51.59 37.84 34.69
N ALA A 259 52.85 37.70 34.26
CA ALA A 259 53.19 36.97 33.04
C ALA A 259 52.75 35.50 33.10
N THR A 260 52.92 34.86 34.26
CA THR A 260 52.45 33.48 34.50
C THR A 260 50.94 33.38 34.34
N ILE A 261 50.18 34.29 34.97
CA ILE A 261 48.72 34.33 34.87
C ILE A 261 48.27 34.57 33.42
N LEU A 262 48.90 35.50 32.69
CA LEU A 262 48.57 35.77 31.28
C LEU A 262 48.82 34.56 30.38
N SER A 263 49.89 33.81 30.62
CA SER A 263 50.18 32.57 29.90
C SER A 263 49.09 31.52 30.11
N GLU A 264 48.66 31.33 31.37
CA GLU A 264 47.56 30.42 31.70
C GLU A 264 46.23 30.85 31.07
N MET A 265 45.90 32.15 31.12
CA MET A 265 44.70 32.71 30.50
C MET A 265 44.71 32.54 28.98
N THR A 266 45.86 32.76 28.33
CA THR A 266 46.03 32.60 26.88
C THR A 266 45.82 31.15 26.46
N ARG A 267 46.35 30.18 27.23
CA ARG A 267 46.10 28.75 26.99
C ARG A 267 44.61 28.42 27.13
N SER A 268 43.96 28.86 28.20
CA SER A 268 42.53 28.62 28.42
C SER A 268 41.66 29.24 27.30
N LEU A 269 42.09 30.38 26.77
CA LEU A 269 41.42 31.04 25.64
C LEU A 269 41.58 30.26 24.34
N ALA A 270 42.74 29.66 24.09
CA ALA A 270 42.98 28.80 22.94
C ALA A 270 42.11 27.52 23.00
N GLU A 271 41.99 26.90 24.17
CA GLU A 271 41.08 25.76 24.41
C GLU A 271 39.62 26.17 24.16
N THR A 272 39.22 27.34 24.65
CA THR A 272 37.87 27.89 24.41
C THR A 272 37.58 28.10 22.93
N ARG A 273 38.54 28.66 22.16
CA ARG A 273 38.41 28.80 20.70
C ARG A 273 38.21 27.46 20.00
N GLN A 274 38.96 26.43 20.40
CA GLN A 274 38.81 25.10 19.83
C GLN A 274 37.41 24.53 20.07
N LEU A 275 36.87 24.70 21.28
CA LEU A 275 35.51 24.29 21.62
C LEU A 275 34.46 25.04 20.79
N VAL A 276 34.64 26.34 20.58
CA VAL A 276 33.77 27.17 19.73
C VAL A 276 33.79 26.68 18.28
N GLU A 277 34.95 26.33 17.73
CA GLU A 277 35.04 25.80 16.36
C GLU A 277 34.36 24.42 16.25
N THR A 278 34.60 23.53 17.20
CA THR A 278 33.92 22.22 17.22
C THR A 278 32.39 22.38 17.34
N ALA A 279 31.93 23.36 18.14
CA ALA A 279 30.50 23.67 18.25
C ALA A 279 29.93 24.18 16.91
N ARG A 280 30.69 25.01 16.18
CA ARG A 280 30.32 25.50 14.84
C ARG A 280 30.16 24.36 13.84
N GLU A 281 31.13 23.44 13.77
CA GLU A 281 31.08 22.27 12.89
C GLU A 281 29.84 21.39 13.20
N LYS A 282 29.57 21.15 14.48
CA LYS A 282 28.38 20.38 14.90
C LYS A 282 27.08 21.04 14.50
N LEU A 283 26.97 22.37 14.61
CA LEU A 283 25.78 23.09 14.17
C LEU A 283 25.57 23.01 12.66
N GLN A 284 26.63 23.10 11.85
CA GLN A 284 26.53 22.94 10.40
C GLN A 284 26.05 21.54 10.01
N LEU A 285 26.53 20.51 10.71
CA LEU A 285 26.06 19.15 10.53
C LEU A 285 24.57 19.02 10.91
N SER A 286 24.15 19.58 12.05
CA SER A 286 22.75 19.59 12.48
C SER A 286 21.82 20.32 11.50
N ASP A 287 22.28 21.43 10.90
CA ASP A 287 21.51 22.16 9.89
C ASP A 287 21.33 21.33 8.61
N THR A 288 22.41 20.72 8.12
CA THR A 288 22.37 19.82 6.96
C THR A 288 21.46 18.61 7.23
N GLN A 289 21.54 18.02 8.42
CA GLN A 289 20.69 16.91 8.82
C GLN A 289 19.21 17.31 8.91
N SER A 290 18.92 18.53 9.38
CA SER A 290 17.55 19.07 9.43
C SER A 290 16.99 19.26 8.02
N ALA A 291 17.77 19.80 7.09
CA ALA A 291 17.38 19.95 5.70
C ALA A 291 17.07 18.60 5.03
N ASN A 292 17.96 17.60 5.18
CA ASN A 292 17.74 16.25 4.66
C ASN A 292 16.48 15.60 5.25
N SER A 293 16.23 15.81 6.54
CA SER A 293 15.06 15.25 7.20
C SER A 293 13.75 15.89 6.71
N LEU A 294 13.75 17.18 6.36
CA LEU A 294 12.60 17.85 5.72
C LEU A 294 12.31 17.29 4.32
N GLU A 295 13.35 16.96 3.55
CA GLU A 295 13.20 16.29 2.25
C GLU A 295 12.59 14.89 2.41
N GLN A 296 13.09 14.12 3.38
CA GLN A 296 12.52 12.81 3.72
C GLN A 296 11.05 12.92 4.14
N ILE A 297 10.71 13.88 5.00
CA ILE A 297 9.32 14.15 5.39
C ILE A 297 8.45 14.43 4.16
N SER A 298 8.92 15.28 3.24
CA SER A 298 8.17 15.62 2.02
C SER A 298 7.89 14.39 1.15
N SER A 299 8.86 13.46 1.07
CA SER A 299 8.68 12.18 0.38
C SER A 299 7.60 11.32 1.08
N VAL A 300 7.63 11.23 2.41
CA VAL A 300 6.62 10.47 3.16
C VAL A 300 5.23 11.11 3.04
N GLU A 301 5.11 12.45 3.04
CA GLU A 301 3.85 13.16 2.77
C GLU A 301 3.26 12.75 1.41
N HIS A 302 4.10 12.66 0.37
CA HIS A 302 3.66 12.21 -0.95
C HIS A 302 3.18 10.75 -0.94
N TYR A 303 3.93 9.86 -0.28
CA TYR A 303 3.52 8.46 -0.13
C TYR A 303 2.20 8.31 0.64
N LEU A 304 1.98 9.08 1.71
CA LEU A 304 0.71 9.05 2.44
C LEU A 304 -0.45 9.55 1.57
N SER A 305 -0.22 10.57 0.75
CA SER A 305 -1.24 11.06 -0.19
C SER A 305 -1.62 10.00 -1.22
N ASP A 306 -0.64 9.28 -1.79
CA ASP A 306 -0.90 8.16 -2.72
C ASP A 306 -1.66 7.03 -2.03
N LEU A 307 -1.24 6.64 -0.82
CA LEU A 307 -1.93 5.62 -0.04
C LEU A 307 -3.38 5.99 0.28
N THR A 308 -3.64 7.25 0.60
CA THR A 308 -4.99 7.76 0.86
C THR A 308 -5.87 7.61 -0.39
N CYS A 309 -5.37 8.03 -1.54
CA CYS A 309 -6.08 7.89 -2.82
C CYS A 309 -6.35 6.41 -3.16
N ARG A 310 -5.37 5.53 -2.95
CA ARG A 310 -5.51 4.09 -3.22
C ARG A 310 -6.50 3.41 -2.27
N ASN A 311 -6.51 3.83 -1.00
CA ASN A 311 -7.43 3.29 -0.02
C ASN A 311 -8.87 3.73 -0.30
N GLU A 312 -9.08 4.99 -0.71
CA GLU A 312 -10.39 5.48 -1.16
C GLU A 312 -10.89 4.72 -2.40
N ALA A 313 -10.01 4.49 -3.39
CA ALA A 313 -10.33 3.67 -4.55
C ALA A 313 -10.70 2.23 -4.15
N THR A 314 -10.04 1.67 -3.14
CA THR A 314 -10.36 0.35 -2.59
C THR A 314 -11.75 0.34 -1.95
N SER A 315 -12.09 1.33 -1.11
CA SER A 315 -13.43 1.47 -0.52
C SER A 315 -14.53 1.59 -1.58
N LYS A 316 -14.26 2.32 -2.67
CA LYS A 316 -15.20 2.42 -3.78
C LYS A 316 -15.39 1.08 -4.50
N GLN A 317 -14.30 0.40 -4.85
CA GLN A 317 -14.38 -0.93 -5.47
C GLN A 317 -15.12 -1.94 -4.58
N MET A 318 -14.96 -1.81 -3.27
CA MET A 318 -15.62 -2.64 -2.28
C MET A 318 -17.15 -2.47 -2.39
N THR A 319 -17.62 -1.22 -2.38
CA THR A 319 -19.04 -0.88 -2.56
C THR A 319 -19.59 -1.43 -3.88
N ASP A 320 -18.88 -1.21 -4.99
CA ASP A 320 -19.29 -1.69 -6.32
C ASP A 320 -19.39 -3.24 -6.36
N ARG A 321 -18.44 -3.95 -5.74
CA ARG A 321 -18.44 -5.42 -5.65
C ARG A 321 -19.57 -5.95 -4.77
N THR A 322 -19.89 -5.28 -3.65
CA THR A 322 -21.02 -5.66 -2.80
C THR A 322 -22.33 -5.56 -3.57
N MET A 323 -22.54 -4.49 -4.34
CA MET A 323 -23.74 -4.34 -5.19
C MET A 323 -23.83 -5.44 -6.25
N ALA A 324 -22.71 -5.76 -6.91
CA ALA A 324 -22.67 -6.84 -7.90
C ALA A 324 -22.96 -8.22 -7.28
N LEU A 325 -22.48 -8.50 -6.07
CA LEU A 325 -22.78 -9.76 -5.38
C LEU A 325 -24.23 -9.86 -4.93
N ASP A 326 -24.85 -8.76 -4.50
CA ASP A 326 -26.27 -8.74 -4.16
C ASP A 326 -27.15 -9.13 -5.36
N GLU A 327 -26.79 -8.64 -6.55
CA GLU A 327 -27.43 -9.05 -7.82
C GLU A 327 -27.20 -10.54 -8.13
N VAL A 328 -25.96 -11.03 -7.96
CA VAL A 328 -25.65 -12.46 -8.15
C VAL A 328 -26.44 -13.33 -7.18
N SER A 329 -26.50 -12.96 -5.90
CA SER A 329 -27.25 -13.68 -4.86
C SER A 329 -28.74 -13.74 -5.20
N THR A 330 -29.32 -12.60 -5.59
CA THR A 330 -30.73 -12.52 -6.05
C THR A 330 -30.99 -13.44 -7.23
N ASN A 331 -30.10 -13.45 -8.24
CA ASN A 331 -30.21 -14.32 -9.40
C ASN A 331 -30.07 -15.81 -9.04
N LEU A 332 -29.15 -16.17 -8.13
CA LEU A 332 -28.99 -17.54 -7.67
C LEU A 332 -30.24 -18.05 -6.95
N HIS A 333 -30.85 -17.23 -6.09
CA HIS A 333 -32.12 -17.58 -5.44
C HIS A 333 -33.25 -17.80 -6.46
N LYS A 334 -33.35 -16.95 -7.48
CA LYS A 334 -34.33 -17.11 -8.57
C LYS A 334 -34.10 -18.43 -9.34
N ILE A 335 -32.85 -18.72 -9.70
CA ILE A 335 -32.51 -19.97 -10.41
C ILE A 335 -32.79 -21.20 -9.51
N ARG A 336 -32.54 -21.11 -8.21
CA ARG A 336 -32.87 -22.19 -7.26
C ARG A 336 -34.37 -22.45 -7.25
N GLN A 337 -35.19 -21.39 -7.17
CA GLN A 337 -36.65 -21.50 -7.23
C GLN A 337 -37.14 -22.13 -8.55
N ASP A 338 -36.59 -21.70 -9.70
CA ASP A 338 -36.92 -22.29 -11.00
C ASP A 338 -36.53 -23.77 -11.08
N THR A 339 -35.39 -24.13 -10.48
CA THR A 339 -34.90 -25.51 -10.40
C THR A 339 -35.80 -26.37 -9.52
N GLU A 340 -36.25 -25.87 -8.36
CA GLU A 340 -37.23 -26.54 -7.50
C GLU A 340 -38.57 -26.77 -8.23
N ASN A 341 -39.02 -25.78 -9.01
CA ASN A 341 -40.21 -25.90 -9.85
C ASN A 341 -40.04 -26.97 -10.94
N ALA A 342 -38.88 -27.06 -11.57
CA ALA A 342 -38.55 -28.09 -12.56
C ALA A 342 -38.53 -29.50 -11.93
N ILE A 343 -37.98 -29.66 -10.72
CA ILE A 343 -38.03 -30.92 -9.97
C ILE A 343 -39.49 -31.34 -9.74
N LYS A 344 -40.33 -30.44 -9.23
CA LYS A 344 -41.77 -30.71 -8.98
C LYS A 344 -42.54 -30.99 -10.28
N GLY A 345 -42.25 -30.24 -11.34
CA GLY A 345 -42.87 -30.40 -12.66
C GLY A 345 -42.53 -31.76 -13.28
N SER A 346 -41.25 -32.11 -13.32
CA SER A 346 -40.79 -33.38 -13.86
C SER A 346 -41.25 -34.57 -13.02
N ALA A 347 -41.32 -34.45 -11.69
CA ALA A 347 -41.90 -35.50 -10.84
C ALA A 347 -43.36 -35.80 -11.21
N ARG A 348 -44.17 -34.76 -11.43
CA ARG A 348 -45.56 -34.92 -11.92
C ARG A 348 -45.61 -35.56 -13.31
N ASN A 349 -44.71 -35.18 -14.23
CA ASN A 349 -44.66 -35.78 -15.55
C ASN A 349 -44.28 -37.27 -15.52
N ILE A 350 -43.38 -37.68 -14.61
CA ILE A 350 -43.04 -39.09 -14.40
C ILE A 350 -44.29 -39.87 -13.93
N GLU A 351 -45.04 -39.31 -12.97
CA GLU A 351 -46.26 -39.93 -12.45
C GLU A 351 -47.35 -40.04 -13.53
N LEU A 352 -47.57 -38.97 -14.30
CA LEU A 352 -48.52 -38.96 -15.42
C LEU A 352 -48.14 -39.95 -16.51
N ALA A 353 -46.85 -40.03 -16.87
CA ALA A 353 -46.37 -40.99 -17.85
C ALA A 353 -46.56 -42.44 -17.37
N GLN A 354 -46.35 -42.70 -16.07
CA GLN A 354 -46.59 -44.01 -15.50
C GLN A 354 -48.08 -44.40 -15.57
N ARG A 355 -48.98 -43.52 -15.11
CA ARG A 355 -50.44 -43.76 -15.17
C ARG A 355 -50.94 -43.92 -16.62
N ALA A 356 -50.42 -43.11 -17.54
CA ALA A 356 -50.76 -43.21 -18.96
C ALA A 356 -50.25 -44.53 -19.56
N SER A 357 -49.05 -44.98 -19.20
CA SER A 357 -48.52 -46.27 -19.63
C SER A 357 -49.36 -47.43 -19.10
N GLU A 358 -49.78 -47.37 -17.83
CA GLU A 358 -50.71 -48.35 -17.23
C GLU A 358 -52.05 -48.39 -17.99
N THR A 359 -52.61 -47.22 -18.30
CA THR A 359 -53.88 -47.12 -19.05
C THR A 359 -53.76 -47.66 -20.48
N VAL A 360 -52.69 -47.32 -21.19
CA VAL A 360 -52.43 -47.81 -22.56
C VAL A 360 -52.26 -49.34 -22.55
N GLN A 361 -51.61 -49.88 -21.52
CA GLN A 361 -51.45 -51.32 -21.36
C GLN A 361 -52.78 -52.01 -21.04
N GLU A 362 -53.62 -51.47 -20.14
CA GLU A 362 -54.96 -52.01 -19.87
C GLU A 362 -55.85 -52.02 -21.12
N VAL A 363 -55.81 -50.96 -21.94
CA VAL A 363 -56.57 -50.90 -23.20
C VAL A 363 -56.04 -51.93 -24.21
N ALA A 364 -54.72 -52.07 -24.34
CA ALA A 364 -54.11 -53.07 -25.22
C ALA A 364 -54.48 -54.50 -24.79
N GLU A 365 -54.50 -54.79 -23.49
CA GLU A 365 -54.93 -56.09 -22.95
C GLU A 365 -56.41 -56.37 -23.23
N ARG A 366 -57.29 -55.37 -23.08
CA ARG A 366 -58.73 -55.51 -23.40
C ARG A 366 -58.99 -55.79 -24.88
N LEU A 367 -58.20 -55.20 -25.79
CA LEU A 367 -58.32 -55.44 -27.23
C LEU A 367 -57.75 -56.81 -27.68
N GLN A 368 -56.91 -57.45 -26.86
CA GLN A 368 -56.38 -58.80 -27.10
C GLN A 368 -57.24 -59.93 -26.52
N GLN A 369 -58.23 -59.62 -25.67
CA GLN A 369 -59.18 -60.62 -25.17
C GLN A 369 -60.23 -60.95 -26.24
N PRO A 370 -60.45 -62.24 -26.59
CA PRO A 370 -61.51 -62.63 -27.51
C PRO A 370 -62.89 -62.37 -26.87
N ALA A 371 -63.81 -61.83 -27.68
CA ALA A 371 -65.19 -61.54 -27.29
C ALA A 371 -65.99 -62.75 -26.82
#